data_AF-A0A847WA95-F1
#
_entry.id   AF-A0A847WA95-F1
#
_cell.length_a   1.000
_cell.length_b   1.000
_cell.length_c   1.000
_cell.angle_alpha   90.00
_cell.angle_beta   90.00
_cell.angle_gamma   90.00
#
_symmetry.space_group_name_H-M   'P 1'
#
loop_
_entity.id
_entity.type
_entity.pdbx_description
1 polymer ?
#
loop_
_entity_poly.entity_id
_entity_poly.type
_entity_poly.pdbx_seq_one_letter_code
_entity_poly.pdbx_strand_id
1 'polypeptide(L)'
;MNEEKLNAQIKRAKKANYTAAVISLVILLILALALLRFLVFQKDNPRLMPEGIAAVFKESETVYIESDGLYYECSGGEAFLTVLAAGTWVETKDFYGQTQPYIRIHIAEQYEIYVYPDGRINTYDGYAGTMQKSNEYYMCDIYKALKAYAAEKGRIADFTF
;
A
#
# COMPACT_ATOMS: atom_id res chain seq x y z
N MET A 1 35.45 -53.10 20.27
CA MET A 1 35.04 -51.68 20.35
C MET A 1 34.81 -51.36 21.83
N ASN A 2 35.46 -50.34 22.41
CA ASN A 2 35.40 -50.08 23.85
C ASN A 2 34.04 -49.45 24.23
N GLU A 3 33.27 -50.09 25.11
CA GLU A 3 31.94 -49.66 25.56
C GLU A 3 31.94 -48.22 26.10
N GLU A 4 33.05 -47.80 26.72
CA GLU A 4 33.23 -46.45 27.24
C GLU A 4 33.26 -45.39 26.12
N LYS A 5 33.88 -45.72 24.98
CA LYS A 5 33.89 -44.84 23.79
C LYS A 5 32.51 -44.79 23.14
N LEU A 6 31.78 -45.91 23.12
CA LEU A 6 30.42 -45.99 22.59
C LEU A 6 29.45 -45.13 23.43
N ASN A 7 29.51 -45.24 24.75
CA ASN A 7 28.68 -44.45 25.67
C ASN A 7 28.96 -42.94 25.57
N ALA A 8 30.23 -42.55 25.43
CA ALA A 8 30.59 -41.14 25.21
C ALA A 8 30.05 -40.59 23.87
N GLN A 9 30.08 -41.39 22.80
CA GLN A 9 29.52 -41.03 21.49
C GLN A 9 27.99 -40.88 21.56
N ILE A 10 27.29 -41.82 22.21
CA ILE A 10 25.83 -41.75 22.41
C ILE A 10 25.44 -40.50 23.20
N LYS A 11 26.18 -40.16 24.27
CA LYS A 11 25.90 -38.97 25.08
C LYS A 11 26.11 -37.67 24.29
N ARG A 12 27.16 -37.60 23.45
CA ARG A 12 27.40 -36.46 22.56
C ARG A 12 26.31 -36.34 21.49
N ALA A 13 25.90 -37.45 20.87
CA ALA A 13 24.83 -37.49 19.89
C ALA A 13 23.48 -37.05 20.49
N LYS A 14 23.13 -37.53 21.69
CA LYS A 14 21.92 -37.09 22.42
C LYS A 14 21.93 -35.59 22.71
N LYS A 15 23.08 -35.06 23.15
CA LYS A 15 23.23 -33.62 23.40
C LYS A 15 23.10 -32.81 22.11
N ALA A 16 23.70 -33.25 21.02
CA ALA A 16 23.58 -32.60 19.72
C ALA A 16 22.13 -32.63 19.18
N ASN A 17 21.45 -33.77 19.30
CA ASN A 17 20.04 -33.92 18.90
C ASN A 17 19.13 -33.02 19.75
N TYR A 18 19.38 -32.91 21.04
CA TYR A 18 18.64 -32.01 21.92
C TYR A 18 18.86 -30.54 21.53
N THR A 19 20.10 -30.14 21.29
CA THR A 19 20.42 -28.78 20.82
C THR A 19 19.75 -28.47 19.49
N ALA A 20 19.78 -29.40 18.53
CA ALA A 20 19.12 -29.25 17.25
C ALA A 20 17.60 -29.10 17.40
N ALA A 21 16.97 -29.94 18.24
CA ALA A 21 15.54 -29.87 18.52
C ALA A 21 15.14 -28.52 19.14
N VAL A 22 15.93 -27.99 20.08
CA VAL A 22 15.69 -26.67 20.68
C VAL A 22 15.81 -25.55 19.63
N ILE A 23 16.82 -25.60 18.76
CA ILE A 23 16.99 -24.61 17.69
C ILE A 23 15.81 -24.66 16.72
N SER A 24 15.40 -25.85 16.27
CA SER A 24 14.24 -26.01 15.41
C SER A 24 12.96 -25.45 16.04
N LEU A 25 12.77 -25.66 17.35
CA LEU A 25 11.61 -25.16 18.07
C LEU A 25 11.61 -23.64 18.17
N VAL A 26 12.77 -23.02 18.39
CA VAL A 26 12.93 -21.55 18.37
C VAL A 26 12.64 -20.98 16.97
N ILE A 27 13.15 -21.61 15.91
CA ILE A 27 12.87 -21.19 14.52
C ILE A 27 11.37 -21.26 14.22
N LEU A 28 10.71 -22.36 14.62
CA LEU A 28 9.26 -22.50 14.45
C LEU A 28 8.49 -21.41 15.20
N LEU A 29 8.93 -21.04 16.40
CA LEU A 29 8.31 -19.98 17.20
C LEU A 29 8.47 -18.60 16.54
N ILE A 30 9.66 -18.32 15.99
CA ILE A 30 9.91 -17.10 15.21
C ILE A 30 9.04 -17.06 13.96
N LEU A 31 8.96 -18.15 13.21
CA LEU A 31 8.12 -18.24 12.01
C LEU A 31 6.64 -18.07 12.35
N ALA A 32 6.16 -18.68 13.43
CA ALA A 32 4.79 -18.52 13.90
C ALA A 32 4.49 -17.07 14.30
N LEU A 33 5.41 -16.39 15.00
CA LEU A 33 5.28 -14.98 15.34
C LEU A 33 5.34 -14.07 14.10
N ALA A 34 6.17 -14.40 13.12
CA ALA A 34 6.24 -13.68 11.85
C ALA A 34 4.95 -13.84 11.04
N LEU A 35 4.40 -15.07 10.97
CA LEU A 35 3.10 -15.36 10.36
C LEU A 35 1.96 -14.66 11.10
N LEU A 36 1.95 -14.69 12.44
CA LEU A 36 0.94 -14.02 13.23
C LEU A 36 1.05 -12.50 13.07
N ARG A 37 2.27 -11.94 13.02
CA ARG A 37 2.46 -10.54 12.66
C ARG A 37 1.93 -10.24 11.26
N PHE A 38 2.24 -11.07 10.28
CA PHE A 38 1.77 -10.90 8.91
C PHE A 38 0.24 -10.97 8.81
N LEU A 39 -0.41 -11.87 9.56
CA LEU A 39 -1.86 -12.04 9.56
C LEU A 39 -2.61 -11.00 10.39
N VAL A 40 -2.06 -10.58 11.54
CA VAL A 40 -2.71 -9.65 12.49
C VAL A 40 -2.37 -8.19 12.19
N PHE A 41 -1.16 -7.92 11.68
CA PHE A 41 -0.76 -6.61 11.17
C PHE A 41 -0.85 -6.55 9.64
N GLN A 42 -1.70 -7.38 9.01
CA GLN A 42 -2.46 -6.90 7.86
C GLN A 42 -3.19 -5.67 8.39
N LYS A 43 -2.52 -4.50 8.29
CA LYS A 43 -3.15 -3.22 8.57
C LYS A 43 -4.47 -3.28 7.84
N ASP A 44 -5.57 -3.04 8.56
CA ASP A 44 -6.79 -2.58 7.92
C ASP A 44 -6.31 -1.58 6.88
N ASN A 45 -6.43 -1.93 5.59
CA ASN A 45 -6.08 -0.99 4.53
C ASN A 45 -6.90 0.22 4.90
N PRO A 46 -6.27 1.34 5.32
CA PRO A 46 -7.04 2.48 5.76
C PRO A 46 -7.92 2.78 4.57
N ARG A 47 -9.25 2.64 4.74
CA ARG A 47 -10.22 2.93 3.68
C ARG A 47 -9.70 4.14 2.94
N LEU A 48 -9.52 4.04 1.63
CA LEU A 48 -8.81 5.00 0.78
C LEU A 48 -9.62 6.29 0.58
N MET A 49 -10.28 6.73 1.64
CA MET A 49 -10.85 8.05 1.83
C MET A 49 -9.73 9.07 2.09
N PRO A 50 -10.02 10.37 1.90
CA PRO A 50 -9.05 11.45 2.10
C PRO A 50 -8.32 11.38 3.45
N GLU A 51 -8.99 10.96 4.52
CA GLU A 51 -8.40 10.84 5.86
C GLU A 51 -7.40 9.68 5.94
N GLY A 52 -7.71 8.54 5.29
CA GLY A 52 -6.81 7.39 5.19
C GLY A 52 -5.57 7.72 4.36
N ILE A 53 -5.78 8.43 3.25
CA ILE A 53 -4.72 8.96 2.38
C ILE A 53 -3.85 9.98 3.15
N ALA A 54 -4.45 10.93 3.87
CA ALA A 54 -3.73 11.91 4.68
C ALA A 54 -2.89 11.26 5.79
N ALA A 55 -3.34 10.15 6.36
CA ALA A 55 -2.61 9.43 7.41
C ALA A 55 -1.35 8.71 6.88
N VAL A 56 -1.27 8.44 5.57
CA VAL A 56 -0.11 7.82 4.93
C VAL A 56 0.79 8.83 4.20
N PHE A 57 0.25 10.00 3.82
CA PHE A 57 1.00 11.09 3.24
C PHE A 57 2.00 11.69 4.23
N LYS A 58 3.26 11.76 3.82
CA LYS A 58 4.23 12.67 4.45
C LYS A 58 4.16 14.03 3.75
N GLU A 59 4.26 15.13 4.50
CA GLU A 59 4.15 16.51 3.97
C GLU A 59 5.06 16.83 2.77
N SER A 60 6.12 16.04 2.53
CA SER A 60 7.07 16.21 1.44
C SER A 60 6.97 15.18 0.31
N GLU A 61 5.93 14.33 0.28
CA GLU A 61 5.81 13.32 -0.77
C GLU A 61 5.39 13.94 -2.10
N THR A 62 6.05 13.49 -3.16
CA THR A 62 5.71 13.86 -4.53
C THR A 62 4.46 13.11 -4.97
N VAL A 63 3.54 13.83 -5.59
CA VAL A 63 2.33 13.28 -6.22
C VAL A 63 2.43 13.49 -7.71
N TYR A 64 2.16 12.44 -8.46
CA TYR A 64 2.09 12.53 -9.92
C TYR A 64 0.64 12.51 -10.36
N ILE A 65 0.23 13.52 -11.13
CA ILE A 65 -1.12 13.64 -11.64
C ILE A 65 -1.05 13.58 -13.16
N GLU A 66 -1.66 12.56 -13.76
CA GLU A 66 -1.92 12.49 -15.19
C GLU A 66 -3.28 13.13 -15.49
N SER A 67 -3.33 14.12 -16.38
CA SER A 67 -4.59 14.70 -16.87
C SER A 67 -4.44 15.07 -18.34
N ASP A 68 -5.41 14.66 -19.17
CA ASP A 68 -5.45 14.96 -20.61
C ASP A 68 -4.15 14.61 -21.37
N GLY A 69 -3.46 13.54 -20.95
CA GLY A 69 -2.21 13.07 -21.55
C GLY A 69 -0.95 13.83 -21.12
N LEU A 70 -1.06 14.73 -20.13
CA LEU A 70 0.07 15.41 -19.50
C LEU A 70 0.31 14.86 -18.10
N TYR A 71 1.58 14.68 -17.73
CA TYR A 71 2.02 14.31 -16.39
C TYR A 71 2.49 15.54 -15.62
N TYR A 72 1.93 15.74 -14.44
CA TYR A 72 2.24 16.83 -13.52
C TYR A 72 2.88 16.27 -12.26
N GLU A 73 4.05 16.76 -11.92
CA GLU A 73 4.69 16.54 -10.63
C GLU A 73 4.26 17.64 -9.66
N CYS A 74 3.57 17.25 -8.59
CA CYS A 74 2.99 18.13 -7.58
C CYS A 74 3.52 17.77 -6.18
N SER A 75 3.42 18.72 -5.23
CA SER A 75 3.67 18.45 -3.82
C SER A 75 2.41 17.89 -3.15
N GLY A 76 2.51 16.72 -2.52
CA GLY A 76 1.45 16.08 -1.76
C GLY A 76 1.13 16.69 -0.39
N GLY A 77 1.55 17.93 -0.14
CA GLY A 77 1.31 18.62 1.13
C GLY A 77 -0.15 19.03 1.34
N GLU A 78 -0.38 19.85 2.35
CA GLU A 78 -1.71 20.31 2.81
C GLU A 78 -2.62 20.82 1.68
N ALA A 79 -2.06 21.53 0.70
CA ALA A 79 -2.82 22.05 -0.44
C ALA A 79 -3.44 20.94 -1.30
N PHE A 80 -2.72 19.84 -1.54
CA PHE A 80 -3.25 18.69 -2.27
C PHE A 80 -4.32 17.96 -1.45
N LEU A 81 -4.07 17.75 -0.15
CA LEU A 81 -5.03 17.13 0.76
C LEU A 81 -6.32 17.94 0.88
N THR A 82 -6.22 19.27 0.87
CA THR A 82 -7.38 20.18 0.85
C THR A 82 -8.23 19.97 -0.39
N VAL A 83 -7.60 19.75 -1.56
CA VAL A 83 -8.33 19.45 -2.81
C VAL A 83 -9.03 18.09 -2.73
N LEU A 84 -8.37 17.06 -2.17
CA LEU A 84 -9.00 15.75 -1.98
C LEU A 84 -10.19 15.80 -1.00
N ALA A 85 -10.08 16.62 0.05
CA ALA A 85 -11.11 16.82 1.06
C ALA A 85 -12.19 17.84 0.66
N ALA A 86 -12.05 18.50 -0.50
CA ALA A 86 -12.97 19.56 -0.94
C ALA A 86 -14.39 19.04 -1.24
N GLY A 87 -14.53 17.74 -1.48
CA GLY A 87 -15.82 17.07 -1.66
C GLY A 87 -16.07 15.99 -0.62
N THR A 88 -17.34 15.63 -0.44
CA THR A 88 -17.73 14.50 0.40
C THR A 88 -17.65 13.21 -0.39
N TRP A 89 -16.81 12.28 0.05
CA TRP A 89 -16.66 10.97 -0.56
C TRP A 89 -17.79 10.06 -0.09
N VAL A 90 -18.60 9.59 -1.02
CA VAL A 90 -19.70 8.65 -0.73
C VAL A 90 -19.35 7.31 -1.34
N GLU A 91 -19.23 6.28 -0.50
CA GLU A 91 -19.00 4.90 -0.92
C GLU A 91 -20.14 4.46 -1.86
N THR A 92 -19.79 3.87 -3.00
CA THR A 92 -20.75 3.38 -3.99
C THR A 92 -20.45 1.94 -4.37
N LYS A 93 -21.42 1.28 -5.01
CA LYS A 93 -21.23 -0.09 -5.51
C LYS A 93 -20.30 -0.09 -6.72
N ASP A 94 -19.56 -1.20 -6.85
CA ASP A 94 -18.60 -1.47 -7.91
C ASP A 94 -19.05 -0.93 -9.27
N PHE A 95 -18.38 0.12 -9.73
CA PHE A 95 -18.41 0.49 -11.14
C PHE A 95 -17.11 -0.01 -11.75
N TYR A 96 -17.22 -1.04 -12.59
CA TYR A 96 -16.09 -1.43 -13.42
C TYR A 96 -15.86 -0.30 -14.43
N GLY A 97 -14.68 0.30 -14.38
CA GLY A 97 -14.28 1.40 -15.27
C GLY A 97 -14.35 0.96 -16.74
N GLN A 98 -15.48 1.22 -17.39
CA GLN A 98 -15.66 0.96 -18.83
C GLN A 98 -15.10 2.09 -19.70
N THR A 99 -14.70 3.20 -19.10
CA THR A 99 -14.10 4.35 -19.76
C THR A 99 -12.71 4.60 -19.19
N GLN A 100 -11.80 5.13 -20.00
CA GLN A 100 -10.52 5.55 -19.46
C GLN A 100 -10.73 6.65 -18.40
N PRO A 101 -10.04 6.56 -17.26
CA PRO A 101 -10.05 7.61 -16.25
C PRO A 101 -9.48 8.89 -16.86
N TYR A 102 -10.06 10.04 -16.53
CA TYR A 102 -9.58 11.31 -17.07
C TYR A 102 -8.47 11.93 -16.24
N ILE A 103 -8.41 11.59 -14.95
CA ILE A 103 -7.30 11.93 -14.08
C ILE A 103 -6.82 10.65 -13.40
N ARG A 104 -5.50 10.42 -13.43
CA ARG A 104 -4.83 9.39 -12.64
C ARG A 104 -3.85 10.05 -11.69
N ILE A 105 -3.89 9.66 -10.43
CA ILE A 105 -3.02 10.21 -9.39
C ILE A 105 -2.19 9.06 -8.84
N HIS A 106 -0.87 9.20 -8.84
CA HIS A 106 0.05 8.30 -8.16
C HIS A 106 0.57 8.97 -6.91
N ILE A 107 0.37 8.30 -5.77
CA ILE A 107 0.81 8.76 -4.46
C ILE A 107 1.88 7.78 -3.99
N ALA A 108 3.13 8.26 -3.98
CA ALA A 108 4.30 7.45 -3.70
C ALA A 108 4.31 6.17 -4.56
N GLU A 109 4.86 5.07 -4.03
CA GLU A 109 4.84 3.75 -4.69
C GLU A 109 3.61 2.91 -4.30
N GLN A 110 2.66 3.45 -3.52
CA GLN A 110 1.66 2.62 -2.83
C GLN A 110 0.24 2.79 -3.34
N TYR A 111 -0.18 3.98 -3.75
CA TYR A 111 -1.59 4.25 -4.05
C TYR A 111 -1.78 4.90 -5.41
N GLU A 112 -2.84 4.47 -6.09
CA GLU A 112 -3.33 5.10 -7.31
C GLU A 112 -4.79 5.52 -7.11
N ILE A 113 -5.12 6.73 -7.55
CA ILE A 113 -6.50 7.24 -7.54
C ILE A 113 -6.88 7.58 -8.97
N TYR A 114 -8.04 7.10 -9.39
CA TYR A 114 -8.60 7.32 -10.71
C TYR A 114 -9.87 8.13 -10.56
N VAL A 115 -9.90 9.31 -11.17
CA VAL A 115 -11.03 10.24 -11.08
C VAL A 115 -11.66 10.39 -12.46
N TYR A 116 -12.97 10.22 -12.50
CA TYR A 116 -13.79 10.32 -13.70
C TYR A 116 -14.53 11.67 -13.74
N PRO A 117 -14.87 12.20 -14.94
CA PRO A 117 -15.54 13.50 -15.07
C PRO A 117 -16.93 13.57 -14.44
N ASP A 118 -17.57 12.43 -14.21
CA ASP A 118 -18.90 12.32 -13.60
C ASP A 118 -18.85 12.18 -12.07
N GLY A 119 -17.67 12.39 -11.46
CA GLY A 119 -17.46 12.34 -10.01
C GLY A 119 -17.21 10.93 -9.48
N ARG A 120 -17.19 9.90 -10.33
CA ARG A 120 -16.74 8.57 -9.89
C ARG A 120 -15.27 8.61 -9.53
N ILE A 121 -14.89 7.92 -8.47
CA ILE A 121 -13.52 7.75 -8.03
C ILE A 121 -13.25 6.29 -7.71
N ASN A 122 -12.16 5.76 -8.25
CA ASN A 122 -11.68 4.43 -7.94
C ASN A 122 -10.27 4.54 -7.35
N THR A 123 -10.08 3.96 -6.18
CA THR A 123 -8.81 3.98 -5.46
C THR A 123 -8.22 2.58 -5.42
N TYR A 124 -6.93 2.49 -5.69
CA TYR A 124 -6.17 1.26 -5.76
C TYR A 124 -4.97 1.35 -4.82
N ASP A 125 -4.70 0.30 -4.06
CA ASP A 125 -3.43 0.12 -3.38
C ASP A 125 -2.51 -0.74 -4.27
N GLY A 126 -1.69 -0.09 -5.09
CA GLY A 126 -0.86 -0.76 -6.10
C GLY A 126 0.18 -1.73 -5.53
N TYR A 127 0.60 -1.57 -4.26
CA TYR A 127 1.72 -2.30 -3.66
C TYR A 127 1.59 -2.53 -2.15
N ALA A 128 0.38 -2.81 -1.62
CA ALA A 128 0.37 -3.47 -0.33
C ALA A 128 1.13 -4.80 -0.50
N GLY A 129 2.19 -5.05 0.30
CA GLY A 129 2.97 -6.29 0.29
C GLY A 129 2.16 -7.55 0.67
N THR A 130 0.84 -7.46 0.60
CA THR A 130 -0.19 -8.42 0.94
C THR A 130 -1.03 -8.64 -0.31
N MET A 131 -1.19 -9.89 -0.72
CA MET A 131 -1.78 -10.35 -2.00
C MET A 131 -3.24 -9.95 -2.29
N GLN A 132 -3.83 -9.00 -1.56
CA GLN A 132 -5.17 -8.48 -1.81
C GLN A 132 -5.09 -7.05 -2.32
N LYS A 133 -5.36 -6.91 -3.62
CA LYS A 133 -5.68 -5.61 -4.23
C LYS A 133 -7.08 -5.23 -3.74
N SER A 134 -7.21 -4.12 -3.02
CA SER A 134 -8.53 -3.56 -2.73
C SER A 134 -8.82 -2.45 -3.72
N ASN A 135 -9.85 -2.65 -4.53
CA ASN A 135 -10.48 -1.55 -5.28
C ASN A 135 -11.61 -1.02 -4.42
N GLU A 136 -11.59 0.27 -4.12
CA GLU A 136 -12.71 0.94 -3.46
C GLU A 136 -13.31 2.00 -4.38
N TYR A 137 -14.63 2.13 -4.33
CA TYR A 137 -15.40 2.92 -5.27
C TYR A 137 -16.17 4.02 -4.53
N TYR A 138 -15.99 5.25 -5.00
CA TYR A 138 -16.58 6.44 -4.39
C TYR A 138 -17.25 7.34 -5.44
N MET A 139 -18.10 8.23 -4.94
CA MET A 139 -18.64 9.36 -5.67
C MET A 139 -18.25 10.65 -4.95
N CYS A 140 -17.58 11.56 -5.67
CA CYS A 140 -17.12 12.86 -5.15
C CYS A 140 -16.82 13.83 -6.31
N ASP A 141 -17.29 15.07 -6.21
CA ASP A 141 -17.06 16.10 -7.24
C ASP A 141 -15.76 16.88 -6.99
N ILE A 142 -14.62 16.23 -7.23
CA ILE A 142 -13.28 16.86 -7.11
C ILE A 142 -12.54 16.94 -8.45
N TYR A 143 -13.13 16.42 -9.53
CA TYR A 143 -12.48 16.34 -10.85
C TYR A 143 -11.93 17.70 -11.33
N LYS A 144 -12.77 18.75 -11.28
CA LYS A 144 -12.37 20.10 -11.74
C LYS A 144 -11.30 20.73 -10.83
N ALA A 145 -11.41 20.50 -9.52
CA ALA A 145 -10.47 21.03 -8.55
C ALA A 145 -9.08 20.39 -8.70
N LEU A 146 -9.03 19.06 -8.89
CA LEU A 146 -7.79 18.33 -9.15
C LEU A 146 -7.13 18.78 -10.46
N LYS A 147 -7.91 18.95 -11.52
CA LYS A 147 -7.40 19.43 -12.81
C LYS A 147 -6.82 20.84 -12.70
N ALA A 148 -7.51 21.74 -11.99
CA ALA A 148 -7.02 23.09 -11.75
C ALA A 148 -5.74 23.08 -10.88
N TYR A 149 -5.71 22.26 -9.84
CA TYR A 149 -4.55 22.10 -8.96
C TYR A 149 -3.31 21.62 -9.73
N ALA A 150 -3.46 20.58 -10.56
CA ALA A 150 -2.35 20.06 -11.37
C ALA A 150 -1.81 21.12 -12.33
N ALA A 151 -2.69 21.90 -12.98
CA ALA A 151 -2.28 22.96 -13.88
C ALA A 151 -1.61 24.15 -13.17
N GLU A 152 -2.02 24.48 -11.94
CA GLU A 152 -1.49 25.64 -11.21
C GLU A 152 -0.22 25.32 -10.42
N LYS A 153 -0.17 24.15 -9.78
CA LYS A 153 0.89 23.75 -8.84
C LYS A 153 1.84 22.70 -9.40
N GLY A 154 1.46 22.04 -10.49
CA GLY A 154 2.24 20.98 -11.10
C GLY A 154 3.32 21.50 -12.03
N ARG A 155 4.49 20.86 -11.96
CA ARG A 155 5.53 20.97 -12.99
C ARG A 155 5.29 19.86 -14.01
N ILE A 156 5.26 20.18 -15.30
CA ILE A 156 5.18 19.16 -16.36
C ILE A 156 6.41 18.26 -16.25
N ALA A 157 6.18 16.95 -16.23
CA ALA A 157 7.21 15.95 -16.08
C ALA A 157 7.32 15.07 -17.33
N ASP A 158 8.56 14.81 -17.78
CA ASP A 158 8.86 14.08 -19.02
C ASP A 158 9.01 12.56 -18.79
N PHE A 159 8.06 11.91 -18.13
CA PHE A 159 8.05 10.45 -18.01
C PHE A 159 6.64 9.85 -18.15
N THR A 160 6.60 8.58 -18.50
CA THR A 160 5.41 7.73 -18.65
C THR A 160 5.57 6.55 -17.68
N PHE A 161 4.55 6.27 -16.86
CA PHE A 161 4.53 5.15 -15.91
C PHE A 161 4.11 3.83 -16.58
#